data_AF-A0A524M764-F1
#
_entry.id   AF-A0A524M764-F1
#
_cell.length_a   1.000
_cell.length_b   1.000
_cell.length_c   1.000
_cell.angle_alpha   90.00
_cell.angle_beta   90.00
_cell.angle_gamma   90.00
#
_symmetry.space_group_name_H-M   'P 1'
#
loop_
_entity.id
_entity.type
_entity.pdbx_description
1 polymer ?
#
loop_
_entity_poly.entity_id
_entity_poly.type
_entity_poly.pdbx_seq_one_letter_code
_entity_poly.pdbx_strand_id
1 'polypeptide(L)'
;MVRRCEFCDSPVSADATTCPVCREDIAEETLERILPLLKRPEAKEVRFMGIFGRLWGVIRRPSATYRDIGQRPEAAGPFIIILVNAAIIAGLFLSLSSKVTTVVVVNATSGATAPANVLVSPQGSYFVMLALIGMLPSIMMGIIYLIIGTAFAHFAFKLAGGAGGKMKTLSIIGYSILPVVLLRLVSIIIIIVVVPYYPTIIDFSQGGSLPYLTQDFVTFAYTSDAWFMIDIVTTAGFLWTGLLLIFGIREAHDTSTIWAVFVSIVCTTILILTFWQIH
;
A
#
# COMPACT_ATOMS: atom_id res chain seq x y z
N MET A 1 21.66 -34.56 -3.05
CA MET A 1 20.78 -34.92 -4.18
C MET A 1 21.38 -34.36 -5.46
N VAL A 2 21.39 -35.14 -6.54
CA VAL A 2 21.92 -34.73 -7.85
C VAL A 2 20.73 -34.39 -8.75
N ARG A 3 20.73 -33.21 -9.37
CA ARG A 3 19.69 -32.80 -10.35
C ARG A 3 20.26 -32.88 -11.76
N ARG A 4 19.41 -32.86 -12.79
CA ARG A 4 19.85 -32.76 -14.19
C ARG A 4 19.78 -31.32 -14.65
N CYS A 5 20.75 -30.89 -15.45
CA CYS A 5 20.74 -29.59 -16.11
C CYS A 5 19.61 -29.56 -17.15
N GLU A 6 18.78 -28.53 -17.12
CA GLU A 6 17.62 -28.36 -18.02
C GLU A 6 18.00 -28.24 -19.51
N PHE A 7 19.25 -27.85 -19.79
CA PHE A 7 19.74 -27.61 -21.15
C PHE A 7 20.52 -28.78 -21.74
N CYS A 8 21.28 -29.52 -20.92
CA CYS A 8 22.18 -30.57 -21.40
C CYS A 8 22.03 -31.91 -20.67
N ASP A 9 21.04 -32.04 -19.78
CA ASP A 9 20.73 -33.24 -18.98
C ASP A 9 21.87 -33.76 -18.08
N SER A 10 22.98 -33.03 -17.98
CA SER A 10 24.13 -33.43 -17.17
C SER A 10 23.80 -33.43 -15.67
N PRO A 11 24.36 -34.37 -14.89
CA PRO A 11 24.19 -34.37 -13.44
C PRO A 11 24.91 -33.15 -12.83
N VAL A 12 24.15 -32.31 -12.14
CA VAL A 12 24.61 -31.10 -11.46
C VAL A 12 24.29 -31.17 -9.98
N SER A 13 25.15 -30.54 -9.17
CA SER A 13 24.86 -30.41 -7.74
C SER A 13 23.57 -29.61 -7.56
N ALA A 14 22.84 -29.91 -6.49
CA ALA A 14 21.61 -29.21 -6.17
C ALA A 14 21.81 -27.69 -5.99
N ASP A 15 23.03 -27.24 -5.69
CA ASP A 15 23.33 -25.83 -5.43
C ASP A 15 24.14 -25.19 -6.57
N ALA A 16 24.35 -25.90 -7.70
CA ALA A 16 25.06 -25.37 -8.86
C ALA A 16 24.21 -24.29 -9.54
N THR A 17 24.69 -23.04 -9.50
CA THR A 17 24.11 -21.89 -10.21
C THR A 17 24.40 -21.94 -11.71
N THR A 18 25.50 -22.57 -12.09
CA THR A 18 25.98 -22.64 -13.46
C THR A 18 26.34 -24.08 -13.79
N CYS A 19 25.96 -24.56 -14.96
CA CYS A 19 26.26 -25.91 -15.38
C CYS A 19 27.77 -26.06 -15.59
N PRO A 20 28.46 -27.01 -14.93
CA PRO A 20 29.88 -27.26 -15.18
C PRO A 20 30.13 -27.79 -16.60
N VAL A 21 29.10 -28.35 -17.26
CA VAL A 21 29.20 -28.93 -18.60
C VAL A 21 28.86 -27.92 -19.68
N CYS A 22 27.62 -27.42 -19.73
CA CYS A 22 27.19 -26.49 -20.78
C CYS A 22 27.41 -25.01 -20.44
N ARG A 23 27.85 -24.69 -19.22
CA ARG A 23 28.04 -23.32 -18.71
C ARG A 23 26.79 -22.44 -18.72
N GLU A 24 25.61 -23.00 -18.99
CA GLU A 24 24.35 -22.26 -18.84
C GLU A 24 24.03 -22.05 -17.36
N ASP A 25 23.46 -20.89 -17.05
CA ASP A 25 22.98 -20.59 -15.70
C ASP A 25 21.70 -21.39 -15.43
N ILE A 26 21.80 -22.37 -14.52
CA ILE A 26 20.73 -23.30 -14.14
C ILE A 26 20.00 -22.78 -12.88
N ALA A 27 20.11 -21.49 -12.60
CA ALA A 27 19.90 -20.88 -11.29
C ALA A 27 18.44 -20.98 -10.76
N GLU A 28 18.02 -22.17 -10.34
CA GLU A 28 16.98 -22.34 -9.35
C GLU A 28 17.66 -22.31 -7.98
N GLU A 29 17.53 -21.19 -7.29
CA GLU A 29 18.02 -21.07 -5.91
C GLU A 29 17.23 -21.98 -4.96
N THR A 30 17.84 -22.43 -3.87
CA THR A 30 17.22 -23.34 -2.88
C THR A 30 15.86 -22.81 -2.39
N LEU A 31 15.71 -21.49 -2.30
CA LEU A 31 14.47 -20.83 -1.87
C LEU A 31 13.36 -20.89 -2.94
N GLU A 32 13.70 -20.86 -4.24
CA GLU A 32 12.74 -20.99 -5.34
C GLU A 32 12.14 -22.40 -5.41
N ARG A 33 12.86 -23.41 -4.89
CA ARG A 33 12.33 -24.77 -4.74
C ARG A 33 11.31 -24.90 -3.63
N ILE A 34 11.54 -24.22 -2.50
CA ILE A 34 10.65 -24.26 -1.33
C ILE A 34 9.39 -23.43 -1.61
N LEU A 35 9.52 -22.33 -2.33
CA LEU A 35 8.42 -21.43 -2.69
C LEU A 35 8.38 -21.22 -4.21
N PRO A 36 7.66 -22.10 -4.95
CA PRO A 36 7.56 -22.02 -6.42
C PRO A 36 6.98 -20.70 -6.93
N LEU A 37 6.21 -19.99 -6.10
CA LEU A 37 5.72 -18.64 -6.36
C LEU A 37 6.85 -17.63 -6.66
N LEU A 38 8.05 -17.90 -6.14
CA LEU A 38 9.23 -17.07 -6.39
C LEU A 38 9.96 -17.48 -7.66
N LYS A 39 9.66 -18.59 -8.36
CA LYS A 39 10.45 -19.03 -9.52
C LYS A 39 10.60 -17.93 -10.57
N ARG A 40 11.81 -17.75 -11.11
CA ARG A 40 12.08 -16.75 -12.15
C ARG A 40 11.37 -17.13 -13.47
N PRO A 41 10.79 -16.18 -14.22
CA PRO A 41 10.12 -16.49 -15.47
C PRO A 41 11.15 -16.95 -16.52
N GLU A 42 10.97 -18.16 -17.04
CA GLU A 42 11.86 -18.81 -18.02
C GLU A 42 11.90 -18.04 -19.36
N ALA A 43 10.79 -17.40 -19.76
CA ALA A 43 10.68 -16.71 -21.04
C ALA A 43 10.97 -15.20 -20.96
N LYS A 44 11.64 -14.68 -22.00
CA LYS A 44 11.95 -13.26 -22.23
C LYS A 44 10.73 -12.44 -22.71
N GLU A 45 9.51 -12.81 -22.33
CA GLU A 45 8.30 -12.08 -22.73
C GLU A 45 8.17 -10.78 -21.92
N VAL A 46 8.90 -9.75 -22.33
CA VAL A 46 8.67 -8.38 -21.86
C VAL A 46 7.54 -7.80 -22.71
N ARG A 47 6.30 -8.11 -22.35
CA ARG A 47 5.18 -7.31 -22.88
C ARG A 47 5.22 -5.96 -22.20
N PHE A 48 5.46 -4.91 -22.96
CA PHE A 48 5.45 -3.55 -22.44
C PHE A 48 4.07 -3.25 -21.86
N MET A 49 4.03 -3.00 -20.55
CA MET A 49 2.80 -2.68 -19.87
C MET A 49 2.70 -1.16 -19.72
N GLY A 50 1.53 -0.59 -20.05
CA GLY A 50 1.22 0.79 -19.64
C GLY A 50 1.03 0.90 -18.13
N ILE A 51 0.94 2.13 -17.61
CA ILE A 51 0.86 2.40 -16.16
C ILE A 51 -0.27 1.62 -15.48
N PHE A 52 -1.49 1.63 -16.05
CA PHE A 52 -2.61 0.85 -15.50
C PHE A 52 -2.41 -0.66 -15.60
N GLY A 53 -1.76 -1.11 -16.68
CA GLY A 53 -1.36 -2.51 -16.84
C GLY A 53 -0.36 -2.94 -15.76
N ARG A 54 0.54 -2.04 -15.34
CA ARG A 54 1.50 -2.26 -14.25
C ARG A 54 0.81 -2.27 -12.89
N LEU A 55 -0.09 -1.33 -12.62
CA LEU A 55 -0.88 -1.30 -11.38
C LEU A 55 -1.63 -2.61 -11.17
N TRP A 56 -2.32 -3.11 -12.19
CA TRP A 56 -3.00 -4.40 -12.07
C TRP A 56 -2.03 -5.59 -12.11
N GLY A 57 -0.97 -5.48 -12.90
CA GLY A 57 0.03 -6.52 -13.12
C GLY A 57 0.80 -6.87 -11.85
N VAL A 58 1.15 -5.91 -11.00
CA VAL A 58 1.87 -6.20 -9.75
C VAL A 58 1.07 -7.07 -8.79
N ILE A 59 -0.26 -7.05 -8.87
CA ILE A 59 -1.14 -7.93 -8.08
C ILE A 59 -1.29 -9.30 -8.75
N ARG A 60 -1.53 -9.33 -10.06
CA ARG A 60 -1.89 -10.57 -10.78
C ARG A 60 -0.69 -11.41 -11.23
N ARG A 61 0.40 -10.77 -11.65
CA ARG A 61 1.61 -11.39 -12.24
C ARG A 61 2.87 -10.62 -11.80
N PRO A 62 3.17 -10.58 -10.48
CA PRO A 62 4.18 -9.70 -9.90
C PRO A 62 5.55 -9.84 -10.59
N SER A 63 6.07 -11.05 -10.76
CA SER A 63 7.41 -11.23 -11.34
C SER A 63 7.55 -10.65 -12.76
N ALA A 64 6.60 -10.93 -13.65
CA ALA A 64 6.64 -10.40 -15.02
C ALA A 64 6.49 -8.86 -15.04
N THR A 65 5.62 -8.31 -14.18
CA THR A 65 5.40 -6.87 -14.11
C THR A 65 6.59 -6.12 -13.50
N TYR A 66 7.20 -6.63 -12.43
CA TYR A 66 8.40 -6.02 -11.85
C TYR A 66 9.61 -6.11 -12.79
N ARG A 67 9.69 -7.13 -13.64
CA ARG A 67 10.69 -7.19 -14.71
C ARG A 67 10.49 -6.06 -15.73
N ASP A 68 9.25 -5.81 -16.18
CA ASP A 68 8.94 -4.68 -17.07
C ASP A 68 9.25 -3.32 -16.42
N ILE A 69 8.86 -3.13 -15.15
CA ILE A 69 9.17 -1.92 -14.36
C ILE A 69 10.69 -1.75 -14.20
N GLY A 70 11.42 -2.83 -13.93
CA GLY A 70 12.87 -2.81 -13.77
C GLY A 70 13.62 -2.45 -15.05
N GLN A 71 13.06 -2.74 -16.23
CA GLN A 71 13.62 -2.35 -17.52
C GLN A 71 13.25 -0.91 -17.91
N ARG A 72 12.03 -0.47 -17.59
CA ARG A 72 11.51 0.86 -17.92
C ARG A 72 10.90 1.51 -16.68
N PRO A 73 11.73 2.04 -15.76
CA PRO A 73 11.24 2.62 -14.54
C PRO A 73 10.57 3.98 -14.79
N GLU A 74 9.52 4.28 -14.03
CA GLU A 74 8.78 5.54 -14.12
C GLU A 74 8.22 5.97 -12.75
N ALA A 75 8.04 7.28 -12.56
CA ALA A 75 7.49 7.81 -11.31
C ALA A 75 5.97 8.00 -11.36
N ALA A 76 5.37 7.96 -12.56
CA ALA A 76 3.95 8.24 -12.74
C ALA A 76 3.05 7.24 -12.00
N GLY A 77 3.36 5.94 -12.08
CA GLY A 77 2.63 4.91 -11.33
C GLY A 77 2.65 5.11 -9.82
N PRO A 78 3.84 5.18 -9.18
CA PRO A 78 3.98 5.54 -7.77
C PRO A 78 3.22 6.82 -7.37
N PHE A 79 3.27 7.86 -8.20
CA PHE A 79 2.55 9.10 -7.95
C PHE A 79 1.03 8.93 -8.00
N ILE A 80 0.50 8.18 -8.97
CA ILE A 80 -0.93 7.83 -9.03
C ILE A 80 -1.35 7.07 -7.77
N ILE A 81 -0.54 6.13 -7.28
CA ILE A 81 -0.83 5.39 -6.04
C ILE A 81 -0.95 6.35 -4.85
N ILE A 82 -0.08 7.37 -4.74
CA ILE A 82 -0.16 8.40 -3.70
C ILE A 82 -1.46 9.20 -3.82
N LEU A 83 -1.83 9.65 -5.03
CA LEU A 83 -3.06 10.41 -5.25
C LEU A 83 -4.31 9.59 -4.91
N VAL A 84 -4.36 8.33 -5.33
CA VAL A 84 -5.45 7.42 -5.00
C VAL A 84 -5.53 7.19 -3.49
N ASN A 85 -4.39 6.97 -2.83
CA ASN A 85 -4.36 6.84 -1.38
C ASN A 85 -4.88 8.09 -0.66
N ALA A 86 -4.51 9.29 -1.11
CA ALA A 86 -5.02 10.53 -0.54
C ALA A 86 -6.54 10.67 -0.71
N ALA A 87 -7.08 10.28 -1.87
CA ALA A 87 -8.51 10.25 -2.10
C ALA A 87 -9.23 9.23 -1.20
N ILE A 88 -8.61 8.07 -0.94
CA ILE A 88 -9.14 7.07 0.00
C ILE A 88 -9.13 7.62 1.43
N ILE A 89 -8.08 8.32 1.87
CA ILE A 89 -8.06 8.96 3.20
C ILE A 89 -9.18 10.00 3.33
N ALA A 90 -9.40 10.83 2.31
CA ALA A 90 -10.55 11.75 2.28
C ALA A 90 -11.88 10.99 2.35
N GLY A 91 -12.00 9.87 1.62
CA GLY A 91 -13.16 8.98 1.69
C GLY A 91 -13.38 8.36 3.07
N LEU A 92 -12.32 7.95 3.76
CA LEU A 92 -12.38 7.45 5.15
C LEU A 92 -12.86 8.54 6.10
N PHE A 93 -12.33 9.76 5.98
CA PHE A 93 -12.77 10.90 6.78
C PHE A 93 -14.26 11.20 6.58
N LEU A 94 -14.73 11.21 5.33
CA LEU A 94 -16.15 11.42 5.03
C LEU A 94 -17.01 10.26 5.53
N SER A 95 -16.55 9.02 5.37
CA SER A 95 -17.26 7.84 5.86
C SER A 95 -17.42 7.86 7.37
N LEU A 96 -16.39 8.28 8.09
CA LEU A 96 -16.44 8.45 9.54
C LEU A 96 -17.37 9.61 9.91
N SER A 97 -17.24 10.76 9.22
CA SER A 97 -18.12 11.93 9.42
C SER A 97 -19.60 11.58 9.20
N SER A 98 -19.91 10.64 8.30
CA SER A 98 -21.28 10.15 8.08
C SER A 98 -21.90 9.47 9.30
N LYS A 99 -21.10 9.12 10.31
CA LYS A 99 -21.57 8.56 11.59
C LYS A 99 -21.93 9.63 12.61
N VAL A 100 -21.69 10.90 12.32
CA VAL A 100 -22.06 12.02 13.18
C VAL A 100 -23.48 12.47 12.84
N THR A 101 -24.33 12.51 13.87
CA THR A 101 -25.68 13.06 13.77
C THR A 101 -25.73 14.49 14.26
N THR A 102 -26.46 15.35 13.56
CA THR A 102 -26.67 16.75 13.90
C THR A 102 -28.14 17.14 13.82
N VAL A 103 -28.50 18.22 14.51
CA VAL A 103 -29.84 18.81 14.46
C VAL A 103 -29.99 19.66 13.21
N VAL A 104 -30.99 19.35 12.38
CA VAL A 104 -31.37 20.17 11.21
C VAL A 104 -32.78 20.72 11.38
N VAL A 105 -33.00 21.96 10.93
CA VAL A 105 -34.32 22.58 10.89
C VAL A 105 -35.06 22.05 9.67
N VAL A 106 -36.07 21.21 9.89
CA VAL A 106 -36.88 20.61 8.81
C VAL A 106 -38.03 21.50 8.36
N ASN A 107 -38.46 22.43 9.23
CA ASN A 107 -39.48 23.42 8.91
C ASN A 107 -39.11 24.77 9.53
N ALA A 108 -38.73 25.73 8.67
CA ALA A 108 -38.30 27.06 9.09
C ALA A 108 -39.43 27.89 9.74
N THR A 109 -40.70 27.62 9.41
CA THR A 109 -41.86 28.38 9.91
C THR A 109 -42.26 27.93 11.32
N SER A 110 -42.15 26.65 11.63
CA SER A 110 -42.47 26.11 12.97
C SER A 110 -41.25 25.95 13.88
N GLY A 111 -40.03 26.06 13.34
CA GLY A 111 -38.80 25.76 14.08
C GLY A 111 -38.61 24.28 14.39
N ALA A 112 -39.39 23.39 13.77
CA ALA A 112 -39.27 21.96 13.99
C ALA A 112 -37.89 21.45 13.53
N THR A 113 -37.25 20.66 14.38
CA THR A 113 -35.94 20.07 14.12
C THR A 113 -36.01 18.55 14.08
N ALA A 114 -35.06 17.94 13.36
CA ALA A 114 -34.89 16.49 13.32
C ALA A 114 -33.39 16.14 13.35
N PRO A 115 -33.02 14.98 13.90
CA PRO A 115 -31.67 14.47 13.77
C PRO A 115 -31.43 14.00 12.33
N ALA A 116 -30.32 14.42 11.74
CA ALA A 116 -29.87 13.99 10.42
C ALA A 116 -28.35 13.75 10.42
N ASN A 117 -27.87 13.05 9.39
CA ASN A 117 -26.44 12.89 9.15
C ASN A 117 -25.78 14.24 8.84
N VAL A 118 -24.60 14.52 9.42
CA VAL A 118 -23.91 15.79 9.20
C VAL A 118 -23.55 16.05 7.73
N LEU A 119 -23.35 15.00 6.93
CA LEU A 119 -23.04 15.16 5.51
C LEU A 119 -24.25 15.60 4.68
N VAL A 120 -25.47 15.34 5.15
CA VAL A 120 -26.71 15.82 4.48
C VAL A 120 -27.23 17.12 5.08
N SER A 121 -26.60 17.61 6.16
CA SER A 121 -26.95 18.87 6.78
C SER A 121 -26.35 20.06 6.02
N PRO A 122 -26.77 21.31 6.31
CA PRO A 122 -26.13 22.50 5.74
C PRO A 122 -24.62 22.59 6.02
N GLN A 123 -24.13 21.95 7.08
CA GLN A 123 -22.71 21.87 7.44
C GLN A 123 -21.94 20.81 6.63
N GLY A 124 -22.60 19.93 5.87
CA GLY A 124 -21.93 18.87 5.12
C GLY A 124 -20.88 19.37 4.13
N SER A 125 -21.10 20.54 3.53
CA SER A 125 -20.14 21.19 2.63
C SER A 125 -18.80 21.52 3.31
N TYR A 126 -18.82 21.89 4.59
CA TYR A 126 -17.62 22.14 5.39
C TYR A 126 -16.80 20.85 5.56
N PHE A 127 -17.45 19.72 5.84
CA PHE A 127 -16.76 18.42 5.97
C PHE A 127 -16.17 17.96 4.63
N VAL A 128 -16.88 18.14 3.52
CA VAL A 128 -16.33 17.86 2.18
C VAL A 128 -15.11 18.72 1.88
N MET A 129 -15.17 20.03 2.16
CA MET A 129 -14.04 20.93 1.97
C MET A 129 -12.85 20.54 2.86
N LEU A 130 -13.09 20.19 4.12
CA LEU A 130 -12.05 19.73 5.04
C LEU A 130 -11.41 18.42 4.56
N ALA A 131 -12.20 17.48 4.01
CA ALA A 131 -11.68 16.25 3.41
C ALA A 131 -10.76 16.55 2.22
N LEU A 132 -11.15 17.47 1.34
CA LEU A 132 -10.35 17.90 0.19
C LEU A 132 -9.06 18.60 0.61
N ILE A 133 -9.12 19.50 1.60
CA ILE A 133 -7.93 20.15 2.16
C ILE A 133 -7.01 19.10 2.80
N GLY A 134 -7.58 18.11 3.49
CA GLY A 134 -6.87 17.00 4.10
C GLY A 134 -6.14 16.09 3.10
N MET A 135 -6.51 16.12 1.82
CA MET A 135 -5.75 15.38 0.78
C MET A 135 -4.33 15.94 0.61
N LEU A 136 -4.13 17.26 0.76
CA LEU A 136 -2.82 17.89 0.58
C LEU A 136 -1.74 17.34 1.53
N PRO A 137 -1.93 17.34 2.87
CA PRO A 137 -0.95 16.73 3.77
C PRO A 137 -0.79 15.23 3.52
N SER A 138 -1.85 14.52 3.10
CA SER A 138 -1.75 13.09 2.74
C SER A 138 -0.85 12.86 1.53
N ILE A 139 -0.97 13.69 0.48
CA ILE A 139 -0.11 13.65 -0.71
C ILE A 139 1.34 13.98 -0.33
N MET A 140 1.55 15.04 0.45
CA MET A 140 2.89 15.44 0.92
C MET A 140 3.56 14.32 1.72
N MET A 141 2.84 13.71 2.66
CA MET A 141 3.34 12.56 3.42
C MET A 141 3.64 11.37 2.52
N GLY A 142 2.78 11.06 1.54
CA GLY A 142 3.02 10.00 0.57
C GLY A 142 4.31 10.22 -0.25
N ILE A 143 4.58 11.47 -0.66
CA ILE A 143 5.81 11.84 -1.36
C ILE A 143 7.03 11.67 -0.44
N ILE A 144 6.94 12.15 0.81
CA ILE A 144 8.01 12.02 1.80
C ILE A 144 8.33 10.53 2.04
N TYR A 145 7.32 9.70 2.25
CA TYR A 145 7.48 8.26 2.41
C TYR A 145 8.11 7.59 1.19
N LEU A 146 7.69 7.98 -0.01
CA LEU A 146 8.28 7.44 -1.24
C LEU A 146 9.76 7.83 -1.35
N ILE A 147 10.12 9.08 -1.05
CA ILE A 147 11.51 9.56 -1.10
C ILE A 147 12.38 8.85 -0.06
N ILE A 148 11.95 8.84 1.20
CA ILE A 148 12.71 8.23 2.31
C ILE A 148 12.81 6.72 2.11
N GLY A 149 11.69 6.06 1.78
CA GLY A 149 11.65 4.63 1.50
C GLY A 149 12.56 4.27 0.33
N THR A 150 12.55 5.07 -0.75
CA THR A 150 13.47 4.91 -1.88
C THR A 150 14.92 5.06 -1.46
N ALA A 151 15.25 6.10 -0.70
CA ALA A 151 16.62 6.34 -0.26
C ALA A 151 17.14 5.17 0.60
N PHE A 152 16.34 4.74 1.57
CA PHE A 152 16.65 3.64 2.47
C PHE A 152 16.86 2.33 1.70
N ALA A 153 15.88 1.94 0.88
CA ALA A 153 15.96 0.71 0.12
C ALA A 153 17.09 0.75 -0.91
N HIS A 154 17.30 1.88 -1.58
CA HIS A 154 18.41 2.03 -2.53
C HIS A 154 19.77 1.86 -1.86
N PHE A 155 19.93 2.42 -0.65
CA PHE A 155 21.13 2.22 0.15
C PHE A 155 21.32 0.74 0.53
N ALA A 156 20.26 0.08 1.02
CA ALA A 156 20.29 -1.35 1.34
C ALA A 156 20.68 -2.21 0.12
N PHE A 157 20.14 -1.90 -1.07
CA PHE A 157 20.49 -2.62 -2.30
C PHE A 157 21.93 -2.39 -2.72
N LYS A 158 22.46 -1.17 -2.55
CA LYS A 158 23.87 -0.89 -2.87
C LYS A 158 24.83 -1.62 -1.93
N LEU A 159 24.48 -1.76 -0.65
CA LEU A 159 25.25 -2.58 0.29
C LEU A 159 25.23 -4.07 -0.07
N ALA A 160 24.11 -4.56 -0.62
CA ALA A 160 23.97 -5.94 -1.08
C ALA A 160 24.59 -6.21 -2.48
N GLY A 161 25.28 -5.24 -3.08
CA GLY A 161 25.91 -5.38 -4.40
C GLY A 161 24.98 -5.17 -5.60
N GLY A 162 23.76 -4.66 -5.40
CA GLY A 162 22.76 -4.48 -6.44
C GLY A 162 23.14 -3.44 -7.52
N ALA A 163 22.94 -3.80 -8.78
CA ALA A 163 23.28 -2.95 -9.93
C ALA A 163 22.21 -1.89 -10.26
N GLY A 164 21.02 -1.95 -9.66
CA GLY A 164 19.89 -1.09 -10.02
C GLY A 164 20.10 0.40 -9.73
N GLY A 165 19.42 1.25 -10.52
CA GLY A 165 19.42 2.70 -10.37
C GLY A 165 18.37 3.21 -9.37
N LYS A 166 18.49 4.48 -8.97
CA LYS A 166 17.56 5.15 -8.05
C LYS A 166 16.11 5.14 -8.56
N MET A 167 15.92 5.45 -9.84
CA MET A 167 14.59 5.49 -10.47
C MET A 167 13.91 4.11 -10.49
N LYS A 168 14.67 3.04 -10.72
CA LYS A 168 14.18 1.65 -10.63
C LYS A 168 13.69 1.36 -9.23
N THR A 169 14.51 1.69 -8.24
CA THR A 169 14.21 1.50 -6.82
C THR A 169 12.92 2.23 -6.42
N LEU A 170 12.79 3.49 -6.83
CA LEU A 170 11.58 4.30 -6.58
C LEU A 170 10.34 3.66 -7.18
N SER A 171 10.43 3.22 -8.43
CA SER A 171 9.30 2.61 -9.14
C SER A 171 8.83 1.35 -8.42
N ILE A 172 9.77 0.47 -8.05
CA ILE A 172 9.47 -0.79 -7.36
C ILE A 172 8.78 -0.55 -6.04
N ILE A 173 9.33 0.34 -5.20
CA ILE A 173 8.79 0.60 -3.87
C ILE A 173 7.40 1.22 -3.99
N GLY A 174 7.25 2.21 -4.88
CA GLY A 174 5.97 2.85 -5.11
C GLY A 174 4.89 1.89 -5.57
N TYR A 175 5.18 1.04 -6.57
CA TYR A 175 4.24 0.02 -7.03
C TYR A 175 3.95 -1.06 -5.97
N SER A 176 4.92 -1.37 -5.10
CA SER A 176 4.74 -2.39 -4.06
C SER A 176 3.78 -1.97 -2.95
N ILE A 177 3.54 -0.66 -2.77
CA ILE A 177 2.61 -0.12 -1.75
C ILE A 177 1.13 -0.31 -2.16
N LEU A 178 0.86 -0.66 -3.42
CA LEU A 178 -0.51 -0.80 -3.93
C LEU A 178 -1.44 -1.69 -3.08
N PRO A 179 -1.03 -2.85 -2.53
CA PRO A 179 -1.88 -3.66 -1.66
C PRO A 179 -2.40 -2.91 -0.44
N VAL A 180 -1.59 -2.07 0.19
CA VAL A 180 -2.01 -1.25 1.35
C VAL A 180 -3.12 -0.28 0.92
N VAL A 181 -2.98 0.35 -0.25
CA VAL A 181 -3.98 1.28 -0.79
C VAL A 181 -5.29 0.55 -1.10
N LEU A 182 -5.23 -0.64 -1.69
CA LEU A 182 -6.41 -1.46 -1.98
C LEU A 182 -7.12 -1.90 -0.69
N LEU A 183 -6.39 -2.34 0.33
CA LEU A 183 -6.98 -2.75 1.59
C LEU A 183 -7.57 -1.58 2.38
N ARG A 184 -7.00 -0.36 2.26
CA ARG A 184 -7.62 0.86 2.81
C ARG A 184 -8.96 1.20 2.14
N LEU A 185 -9.16 0.82 0.88
CA LEU A 185 -10.48 0.95 0.25
C LEU A 185 -11.51 0.07 0.96
N VAL A 186 -11.12 -1.12 1.43
CA VAL A 186 -11.98 -2.01 2.22
C VAL A 186 -12.30 -1.38 3.57
N SER A 187 -11.37 -0.63 4.17
CA SER A 187 -11.60 0.10 5.42
C SER A 187 -12.77 1.10 5.34
N ILE A 188 -13.02 1.71 4.18
CA ILE A 188 -14.20 2.56 3.97
C ILE A 188 -15.49 1.77 4.18
N ILE A 189 -15.55 0.56 3.63
CA ILE A 189 -16.72 -0.32 3.77
C ILE A 189 -16.88 -0.75 5.23
N ILE A 190 -15.78 -1.08 5.91
CA ILE A 190 -15.79 -1.42 7.35
C ILE A 190 -16.37 -0.26 8.16
N ILE A 191 -15.94 0.98 7.91
CA ILE A 191 -16.49 2.15 8.63
C ILE A 191 -17.99 2.29 8.37
N ILE A 192 -18.43 2.23 7.11
CA ILE A 192 -19.84 2.42 6.77
C ILE A 192 -20.73 1.34 7.39
N VAL A 193 -20.28 0.09 7.43
CA VAL A 193 -21.11 -1.04 7.87
C VAL A 193 -21.01 -1.30 9.38
N VAL A 194 -19.81 -1.19 9.95
CA VAL A 194 -19.52 -1.69 11.31
C VAL A 194 -19.49 -0.57 12.35
N VAL A 195 -19.00 0.63 12.01
CA VAL A 195 -18.90 1.72 12.98
C VAL A 195 -20.31 2.20 13.35
N PRO A 196 -20.67 2.21 14.65
CA PRO A 196 -21.98 2.72 15.07
C PRO A 196 -22.05 4.24 14.91
N TYR A 197 -23.27 4.78 14.95
CA TYR A 197 -23.44 6.24 14.99
C TYR A 197 -22.84 6.80 16.29
N TYR A 198 -22.28 8.01 16.19
CA TYR A 198 -21.77 8.72 17.35
C TYR A 198 -22.93 9.00 18.32
N PRO A 199 -22.81 8.65 19.61
CA PRO A 199 -23.95 8.65 20.54
C PRO A 199 -24.50 10.04 20.85
N THR A 200 -23.70 11.09 20.64
CA THR A 200 -24.07 12.46 20.95
C THR A 200 -24.56 13.19 19.70
N ILE A 201 -25.75 13.77 19.76
CA ILE A 201 -26.27 14.64 18.70
C ILE A 201 -25.63 16.02 18.84
N ILE A 202 -25.09 16.53 17.74
CA ILE A 202 -24.36 17.80 17.73
C ILE A 202 -25.27 18.93 17.24
N ASP A 203 -25.39 19.97 18.04
CA ASP A 203 -26.12 21.18 17.69
C ASP A 203 -25.16 22.28 17.22
N PHE A 204 -25.10 22.51 15.91
CA PHE A 204 -24.27 23.56 15.31
C PHE A 204 -24.87 24.96 15.43
N SER A 205 -26.09 25.11 15.98
CA SER A 205 -26.67 26.44 16.27
C SER A 205 -26.04 27.10 17.49
N GLN A 206 -25.46 26.30 18.39
CA GLN A 206 -24.70 26.77 19.55
C GLN A 206 -23.24 26.95 19.13
N GLY A 207 -22.77 28.19 19.13
CA GLY A 207 -21.39 28.53 18.77
C GLY A 207 -20.37 27.74 19.60
N GLY A 208 -19.30 27.26 18.97
CA GLY A 208 -18.23 26.52 19.65
C GLY A 208 -18.35 25.00 19.62
N SER A 209 -19.37 24.42 18.97
CA SER A 209 -19.53 22.95 18.84
C SER A 209 -18.46 22.27 17.96
N LEU A 210 -17.84 23.00 17.02
CA LEU A 210 -16.82 22.48 16.09
C LEU A 210 -15.51 22.02 16.77
N PRO A 211 -14.89 22.82 17.67
CA PRO A 211 -13.69 22.40 18.40
C PRO A 211 -13.88 21.19 19.34
N TYR A 212 -15.06 21.04 19.96
CA TYR A 212 -15.33 19.87 20.82
C TYR A 212 -15.54 18.58 20.02
N LEU A 213 -15.99 18.72 18.77
CA LEU A 213 -16.21 17.60 17.87
C LEU A 213 -14.91 16.85 17.57
N THR A 214 -13.76 17.52 17.51
CA THR A 214 -12.55 16.87 17.00
C THR A 214 -11.92 15.89 17.96
N GLN A 215 -11.87 16.15 19.27
CA GLN A 215 -11.17 15.26 20.20
C GLN A 215 -12.01 14.04 20.59
N ASP A 216 -13.22 14.24 21.10
CA ASP A 216 -14.06 13.14 21.61
C ASP A 216 -14.49 12.18 20.50
N PHE A 217 -14.77 12.72 19.31
CA PHE A 217 -15.08 11.90 18.13
C PHE A 217 -13.90 11.07 17.66
N VAL A 218 -12.70 11.66 17.66
CA VAL A 218 -11.46 10.95 17.34
C VAL A 218 -11.29 9.81 18.36
N THR A 219 -11.37 10.08 19.66
CA THR A 219 -11.26 9.04 20.68
C THR A 219 -12.32 7.94 20.49
N PHE A 220 -13.57 8.29 20.21
CA PHE A 220 -14.63 7.33 19.91
C PHE A 220 -14.28 6.45 18.70
N ALA A 221 -13.79 7.04 17.61
CA ALA A 221 -13.44 6.29 16.41
C ALA A 221 -12.28 5.33 16.68
N TYR A 222 -11.18 5.80 17.29
CA TYR A 222 -9.97 5.02 17.55
C TYR A 222 -10.15 3.95 18.64
N THR A 223 -11.12 4.09 19.54
CA THR A 223 -11.42 3.08 20.58
C THR A 223 -12.44 2.04 20.11
N SER A 224 -12.97 2.16 18.89
CA SER A 224 -13.94 1.20 18.34
C SER A 224 -13.28 -0.09 17.83
N ASP A 225 -13.96 -1.23 18.00
CA ASP A 225 -13.50 -2.53 17.46
C ASP A 225 -13.34 -2.50 15.92
N ALA A 226 -14.11 -1.64 15.24
CA ALA A 226 -14.00 -1.42 13.82
C ALA A 226 -12.64 -0.84 13.42
N TRP A 227 -12.07 0.04 14.25
CA TRP A 227 -10.74 0.59 14.01
C TRP A 227 -9.66 -0.46 14.15
N PHE A 228 -9.75 -1.30 15.18
CA PHE A 228 -8.85 -2.45 15.34
C PHE A 228 -8.89 -3.40 14.13
N MET A 229 -10.08 -3.65 13.55
CA MET A 229 -10.19 -4.42 12.30
C MET A 229 -9.48 -3.73 11.12
N ILE A 230 -9.58 -2.41 11.01
CA ILE A 230 -8.87 -1.62 9.99
C ILE A 230 -7.35 -1.76 10.16
N ASP A 231 -6.85 -1.78 11.40
CA ASP A 231 -5.42 -1.92 11.69
C ASP A 231 -4.89 -3.31 11.30
N ILE A 232 -5.64 -4.36 11.60
CA ILE A 232 -5.31 -5.74 11.19
C ILE A 232 -5.25 -5.83 9.66
N VAL A 233 -6.27 -5.34 8.97
CA VAL A 233 -6.36 -5.37 7.50
C VAL A 233 -5.22 -4.57 6.87
N THR A 234 -4.90 -3.40 7.43
CA THR A 234 -3.79 -2.56 6.96
C THR A 234 -2.44 -3.25 7.19
N THR A 235 -2.25 -3.89 8.34
CA THR A 235 -1.04 -4.68 8.65
C THR A 235 -0.86 -5.84 7.67
N ALA A 236 -1.93 -6.56 7.33
CA ALA A 236 -1.90 -7.59 6.29
C ALA A 236 -1.47 -7.02 4.93
N GLY A 237 -1.87 -5.79 4.60
CA GLY A 237 -1.44 -5.07 3.40
C GLY A 237 0.07 -4.78 3.37
N PHE A 238 0.65 -4.44 4.52
CA PHE A 238 2.10 -4.27 4.63
C PHE A 238 2.85 -5.58 4.45
N LEU A 239 2.34 -6.69 5.01
CA LEU A 239 2.92 -8.01 4.77
C LEU A 239 2.88 -8.39 3.27
N TRP A 240 1.78 -8.08 2.59
CA TRP A 240 1.68 -8.26 1.14
C TRP A 240 2.65 -7.34 0.38
N THR A 241 2.82 -6.09 0.83
CA THR A 241 3.83 -5.18 0.27
C THR A 241 5.24 -5.78 0.37
N GLY A 242 5.58 -6.39 1.51
CA GLY A 242 6.83 -7.13 1.68
C GLY A 242 6.97 -8.28 0.68
N LEU A 243 5.92 -9.06 0.47
CA LEU A 243 5.94 -10.12 -0.55
C LEU A 243 6.23 -9.56 -1.95
N LEU A 244 5.59 -8.45 -2.33
CA LEU A 244 5.81 -7.82 -3.63
C LEU A 244 7.21 -7.22 -3.78
N LEU A 245 7.75 -6.65 -2.70
CA LEU A 245 9.11 -6.12 -2.68
C LEU A 245 10.14 -7.20 -3.01
N ILE A 246 9.95 -8.46 -2.60
CA ILE A 246 10.87 -9.55 -2.93
C ILE A 246 11.06 -9.66 -4.45
N PHE A 247 9.94 -9.71 -5.19
CA PHE A 247 9.97 -9.75 -6.66
C PHE A 247 10.61 -8.51 -7.25
N GLY A 248 10.22 -7.33 -6.76
CA GLY A 248 10.74 -6.05 -7.24
C GLY A 248 12.25 -5.91 -7.07
N ILE A 249 12.75 -6.25 -5.88
CA ILE A 249 14.18 -6.17 -5.52
C ILE A 249 14.98 -7.10 -6.41
N ARG A 250 14.55 -8.36 -6.49
CA ARG A 250 15.25 -9.38 -7.27
C ARG A 250 15.34 -8.99 -8.74
N GLU A 251 14.22 -8.64 -9.36
CA GLU A 251 14.20 -8.36 -10.81
C GLU A 251 14.93 -7.07 -11.19
N ALA A 252 14.99 -6.08 -10.30
CA ALA A 252 15.58 -4.79 -10.64
C ALA A 252 17.07 -4.66 -10.31
N HIS A 253 17.54 -5.42 -9.34
CA HIS A 253 18.93 -5.38 -8.88
C HIS A 253 19.73 -6.63 -9.23
N ASP A 254 19.09 -7.64 -9.83
CA ASP A 254 19.70 -8.91 -10.21
C ASP A 254 20.44 -9.55 -9.03
N THR A 255 19.76 -9.56 -7.89
CA THR A 255 20.27 -10.08 -6.61
C THR A 255 19.71 -11.46 -6.34
N SER A 256 20.32 -12.21 -5.41
CA SER A 256 19.76 -13.49 -5.01
C SER A 256 18.43 -13.32 -4.27
N THR A 257 17.54 -14.29 -4.40
CA THR A 257 16.22 -14.31 -3.75
C THR A 257 16.36 -14.26 -2.23
N ILE A 258 17.39 -14.89 -1.66
CA ILE A 258 17.68 -14.84 -0.22
C ILE A 258 17.92 -13.39 0.24
N TRP A 259 18.74 -12.64 -0.48
CA TRP A 259 19.00 -11.23 -0.17
C TRP A 259 17.75 -10.37 -0.38
N ALA A 260 17.00 -10.62 -1.45
CA ALA A 260 15.73 -9.92 -1.70
C ALA A 260 14.71 -10.14 -0.57
N VAL A 261 14.61 -11.37 -0.04
CA VAL A 261 13.78 -11.71 1.12
C VAL A 261 14.25 -10.98 2.37
N PHE A 262 15.54 -11.05 2.69
CA PHE A 262 16.10 -10.40 3.87
C PHE A 262 15.85 -8.88 3.85
N VAL A 263 16.19 -8.21 2.74
CA VAL A 263 15.98 -6.76 2.62
C VAL A 263 14.49 -6.41 2.65
N SER A 264 13.63 -7.23 2.03
CA SER A 264 12.19 -7.01 2.09
C SER A 264 11.64 -7.10 3.52
N ILE A 265 12.08 -8.08 4.32
CA ILE A 265 11.67 -8.20 5.73
C ILE A 265 12.08 -6.97 6.53
N VAL A 266 13.32 -6.48 6.35
CA VAL A 266 13.81 -5.27 7.03
C VAL A 266 12.99 -4.05 6.60
N CYS A 267 12.80 -3.83 5.30
CA CYS A 267 11.98 -2.74 4.77
C CYS A 267 10.55 -2.79 5.31
N THR A 268 9.92 -3.96 5.31
CA THR A 268 8.53 -4.15 5.76
C THR A 268 8.40 -3.92 7.26
N THR A 269 9.34 -4.42 8.06
CA THR A 269 9.38 -4.17 9.50
C THR A 269 9.47 -2.68 9.79
N ILE A 270 10.36 -1.95 9.10
CA ILE A 270 10.48 -0.49 9.26
C ILE A 270 9.20 0.21 8.83
N LEU A 271 8.59 -0.17 7.69
CA LEU A 271 7.33 0.40 7.25
C LEU A 271 6.22 0.19 8.28
N ILE A 272 6.08 -1.02 8.81
CA ILE A 272 5.13 -1.34 9.87
C ILE A 272 5.40 -0.47 11.11
N LEU A 273 6.63 -0.43 11.61
CA LEU A 273 6.99 0.37 12.79
C LEU A 273 6.70 1.87 12.57
N THR A 274 7.07 2.43 11.42
CA THR A 274 6.80 3.83 11.10
C THR A 274 5.31 4.12 10.97
N PHE A 275 4.52 3.17 10.45
CA PHE A 275 3.07 3.29 10.39
C PHE A 275 2.47 3.34 11.81
N TRP A 276 2.85 2.41 12.68
CA TRP A 276 2.38 2.36 14.07
C TRP A 276 2.83 3.53 14.95
N GLN A 277 3.86 4.28 14.55
CA GLN A 277 4.28 5.50 15.27
C GLN A 277 3.48 6.75 14.88
N ILE A 278 2.91 6.77 13.67
CA ILE A 278 2.06 7.88 13.20
C ILE A 278 0.59 7.63 13.54
N HIS A 279 0.24 6.37 13.75
CA HIS A 279 -1.05 5.91 14.23
C HIS A 279 -1.21 6.15 15.74
#